data_AF-A0A382Z000-F1
#
_entry.id   AF-A0A382Z000-F1
#
_cell.length_a   1.000
_cell.length_b   1.000
_cell.length_c   1.000
_cell.angle_alpha   90.00
_cell.angle_beta   90.00
_cell.angle_gamma   90.00
#
_symmetry.space_group_name_H-M   'P 1'
#
loop_
_entity.id
_entity.type
_entity.pdbx_description
1 polymer ?
#
loop_
_entity_poly.entity_id
_entity_poly.type
_entity_poly.pdbx_seq_one_letter_code
_entity_poly.pdbx_strand_id
1 'polypeptide(L)' 'MYKSPNRVEFIGKLILLIFVLGAPGQPNGAAEPVNQHDVLPILHLRCAACHGRQEQKAGLDMRTIESLLKGSKDGPVV' A
#
# COMPACT_ATOMS: atom_id res chain seq x y z
N MET A 1 50.76 27.15 -18.28
CA MET A 1 49.69 27.38 -19.29
C MET A 1 48.54 26.40 -19.01
N TYR A 2 47.77 26.59 -17.94
CA TYR A 2 46.62 25.72 -17.62
C TYR A 2 45.43 26.16 -18.48
N LYS A 3 45.13 25.40 -19.53
CA LYS A 3 43.97 25.67 -20.39
C LYS A 3 42.73 25.36 -19.58
N SER A 4 42.02 26.39 -19.14
CA SER A 4 40.78 26.25 -18.38
C SER A 4 39.84 25.35 -19.18
N PRO A 5 39.34 24.24 -18.58
CA PRO A 5 38.46 23.33 -19.30
C PRO A 5 37.22 24.09 -19.79
N ASN A 6 36.82 23.83 -21.04
CA ASN A 6 35.66 24.48 -21.62
C ASN A 6 34.38 24.05 -20.89
N ARG A 7 33.34 24.88 -20.92
CA ARG A 7 32.11 24.64 -20.14
C ARG A 7 31.44 23.31 -20.52
N VAL A 8 31.62 22.84 -21.76
CA VAL A 8 31.05 21.59 -22.29
C VAL A 8 31.72 20.35 -21.69
N GLU A 9 33.05 20.36 -21.58
CA GLU A 9 33.84 19.31 -20.93
C GLU A 9 33.48 19.17 -19.45
N PHE A 10 33.22 20.31 -18.79
CA PHE A 10 32.84 20.33 -17.38
C PHE A 10 31.44 19.78 -17.16
N ILE A 11 30.47 20.19 -17.99
CA ILE A 11 29.09 19.69 -17.92
C ILE A 11 29.03 18.20 -18.29
N GLY A 12 29.77 17.78 -19.32
CA GLY A 12 29.84 16.38 -19.73
C GLY A 12 30.42 15.46 -18.65
N LYS A 13 31.51 15.89 -17.99
CA LYS A 13 32.08 15.14 -16.86
C LYS A 13 31.15 15.06 -15.65
N LEU A 14 30.39 16.13 -15.39
CA LEU A 14 29.44 16.15 -14.28
C LEU A 14 28.24 15.22 -14.53
N ILE A 15 27.68 15.22 -15.75
CA ILE A 15 26.60 14.31 -16.13
C ILE A 15 27.08 12.85 -16.07
N LEU A 16 28.29 12.57 -16.58
CA LEU A 16 28.90 11.24 -16.50
C LEU A 16 29.08 10.79 -15.04
N LEU A 17 29.51 11.68 -14.14
CA LEU A 17 29.66 11.39 -12.72
C LEU A 17 28.33 11.05 -12.03
N ILE A 18 27.26 11.79 -12.34
CA ILE A 18 25.91 11.55 -11.80
C ILE A 18 25.38 10.18 -12.27
N PHE A 19 25.66 9.81 -13.53
CA PHE A 19 25.24 8.51 -14.07
C PHE A 19 26.04 7.33 -13.49
N VAL A 20 27.35 7.51 -13.27
CA VAL A 20 28.24 6.49 -12.67
C VAL A 20 27.96 6.27 -11.19
N LEU A 21 27.55 7.31 -10.45
CA LEU A 21 27.26 7.22 -9.02
C LEU A 21 25.91 6.57 -8.68
N GLY A 22 25.07 6.31 -9.70
CA GLY A 22 23.77 5.66 -9.53
C GLY A 22 22.77 6.57 -8.81
N ALA A 23 21.64 6.88 -9.46
CA ALA A 23 20.52 7.47 -8.75
C ALA A 23 20.12 6.53 -7.60
N PRO A 24 19.93 7.02 -6.35
CA PRO A 24 19.38 6.19 -5.29
C PRO A 24 18.05 5.63 -5.82
N GLY A 25 17.95 4.30 -5.85
CA GLY A 25 16.83 3.57 -6.43
C GLY A 25 15.52 4.19 -5.97
N GLN A 26 14.70 4.58 -6.95
CA GLN A 26 13.33 4.96 -6.67
C GLN A 26 12.68 3.81 -5.90
N PRO A 27 12.05 4.06 -4.74
CA PRO A 27 11.25 3.02 -4.11
C PRO A 27 10.17 2.68 -5.12
N ASN A 28 10.32 1.55 -5.80
CA ASN A 28 9.24 0.93 -6.53
C ASN A 28 8.10 0.84 -5.53
N GLY A 29 6.99 1.52 -5.81
CA GLY A 29 5.85 1.64 -4.91
C GLY A 29 5.14 0.30 -4.72
N ALA A 30 5.82 -0.67 -4.13
CA ALA A 30 5.20 -1.82 -3.54
C ALA A 30 4.48 -1.28 -2.29
N ALA A 31 3.18 -1.03 -2.43
CA ALA A 31 2.33 -0.74 -1.29
C ALA A 31 2.55 -1.82 -0.23
N GLU A 32 2.71 -1.41 1.02
CA GLU A 32 2.88 -2.34 2.12
C GLU A 32 1.70 -3.33 2.14
N PRO A 33 1.93 -4.63 2.41
CA PRO A 33 0.84 -5.60 2.44
C PRO A 33 -0.21 -5.18 3.47
N VAL A 34 -1.46 -5.10 3.01
CA VAL A 34 -2.61 -4.83 3.90
C VAL A 34 -2.75 -5.98 4.89
N ASN A 35 -2.95 -5.64 6.16
CA ASN A 35 -3.16 -6.63 7.22
C ASN A 35 -4.44 -6.32 8.03
N GLN A 36 -4.75 -7.18 9.00
CA GLN A 36 -5.97 -7.09 9.79
C GLN A 36 -6.14 -5.75 10.54
N HIS A 37 -5.04 -5.10 10.94
CA HIS A 37 -5.09 -3.82 11.66
C HIS A 37 -5.56 -2.68 10.76
N ASP A 38 -5.39 -2.81 9.44
CA ASP A 38 -5.87 -1.82 8.48
C ASP A 38 -7.38 -1.98 8.23
N VAL A 39 -7.88 -3.22 8.29
CA VAL A 39 -9.24 -3.57 7.85
C VAL A 39 -10.25 -3.60 9.00
N LEU A 40 -9.90 -4.23 10.12
CA LEU A 40 -10.84 -4.43 11.24
C LEU A 40 -11.43 -3.13 11.78
N PRO A 41 -10.66 -2.04 12.02
CA PRO A 41 -11.23 -0.79 12.51
C PRO A 41 -12.32 -0.23 11.60
N ILE A 42 -12.14 -0.36 10.28
CA ILE A 42 -13.10 0.11 9.28
C ILE A 42 -14.38 -0.73 9.36
N LEU A 43 -14.27 -2.05 9.40
CA LEU A 43 -15.42 -2.95 9.52
C LEU A 43 -16.20 -2.71 10.81
N HIS A 44 -15.51 -2.52 11.93
CA HIS A 44 -16.13 -2.23 13.22
C HIS A 44 -16.87 -0.89 13.21
N LEU A 45 -16.28 0.15 12.62
CA LEU A 45 -16.87 1.49 12.60
C LEU A 45 -18.04 1.61 11.62
N ARG A 46 -17.96 0.94 10.45
CA ARG A 46 -18.88 1.17 9.33
C ARG A 46 -19.90 0.06 9.13
N CYS A 47 -19.57 -1.18 9.49
CA CYS A 47 -20.37 -2.35 9.14
C CYS A 47 -20.98 -3.02 10.38
N ALA A 48 -20.22 -3.15 11.47
CA ALA A 48 -20.63 -3.91 12.65
C ALA A 48 -21.83 -3.31 13.41
N ALA A 49 -22.20 -2.06 13.14
CA ALA A 49 -23.43 -1.46 13.66
C ALA A 49 -24.69 -2.21 13.19
N CYS A 50 -24.68 -2.76 11.97
CA CYS A 50 -25.79 -3.54 11.39
C CYS A 50 -25.45 -5.02 11.17
N HIS A 51 -24.17 -5.37 11.11
CA HIS A 51 -23.65 -6.71 10.84
C HIS A 51 -22.65 -7.12 11.95
N GLY A 52 -23.09 -7.11 13.20
CA GLY A 52 -22.26 -7.36 14.37
C GLY A 52 -23.04 -7.95 15.55
N ARG A 53 -22.74 -7.53 16.78
CA ARG A 53 -23.30 -8.18 17.98
C ARG A 53 -24.78 -7.86 18.19
N GLN A 54 -25.16 -6.60 17.99
CA GLN A 54 -26.51 -6.10 18.28
C GLN A 54 -27.49 -6.50 17.19
N GLU A 55 -27.08 -6.40 15.94
CA GLU A 55 -27.85 -6.85 14.79
C GLU A 55 -26.96 -7.54 13.78
N GLN A 56 -27.50 -8.57 13.12
CA GLN A 56 -26.86 -9.28 12.01
C GLN A 56 -27.80 -9.26 10.81
N LYS A 57 -27.92 -8.09 10.18
CA LYS A 57 -28.76 -7.95 8.98
C LYS A 57 -28.32 -8.96 7.93
N ALA A 58 -29.28 -9.60 7.29
CA ALA A 58 -29.05 -10.70 6.35
C ALA A 58 -28.23 -11.88 6.92
N GLY A 59 -28.13 -12.03 8.24
CA GLY A 59 -27.37 -13.11 8.88
C GLY A 59 -25.85 -12.97 8.78
N LEU A 60 -25.34 -11.78 8.47
CA LEU A 60 -23.91 -11.50 8.29
C LEU A 60 -23.28 -10.87 9.54
N ASP A 61 -22.04 -11.28 9.84
CA ASP A 61 -21.26 -10.78 10.97
C ASP A 61 -19.82 -10.42 10.56
N MET A 62 -19.46 -9.15 10.74
CA MET A 62 -18.22 -8.51 10.27
C MET A 62 -17.11 -8.45 11.34
N ARG A 63 -17.31 -9.07 12.51
CA ARG A 63 -16.40 -8.90 13.67
C ARG A 63 -15.19 -9.83 13.67
N THR A 64 -15.25 -10.94 12.94
CA THR A 64 -14.19 -11.95 12.90
C THR A 64 -13.99 -12.46 11.48
N ILE A 65 -12.80 -12.96 11.19
CA ILE A 65 -12.50 -13.53 9.86
C ILE A 65 -13.35 -14.78 9.62
N GLU A 66 -13.54 -15.61 10.64
CA GLU A 66 -14.35 -16.82 10.57
C GLU A 66 -15.81 -16.50 10.21
N SER A 67 -16.38 -15.46 10.83
CA SER A 67 -17.74 -14.99 10.53
C SER A 67 -17.86 -14.41 9.12
N LEU A 68 -16.85 -13.65 8.68
CA LEU A 68 -16.77 -13.11 7.32
C LEU A 68 -16.77 -14.23 6.27
N LEU A 69 -15.95 -15.25 6.47
CA LEU A 69 -15.83 -16.39 5.56
C LEU A 69 -17.10 -17.25 5.53
N LYS A 70 -17.75 -17.43 6.69
CA LYS A 70 -19.06 -18.09 6.78
C LYS A 70 -20.12 -17.40 5.91
N GLY A 71 -20.01 -16.08 5.73
CA GLY A 71 -20.87 -15.28 4.88
C GLY A 71 -22.26 -15.00 5.47
N SER A 72 -23.21 -14.67 4.60
CA SER A 72 -24.56 -14.26 4.97
C SER A 72 -25.57 -15.41 4.77
N LYS A 73 -26.87 -15.10 4.88
CA LYS A 73 -27.95 -16.00 4.44
C LYS A 73 -27.85 -16.43 2.97
N ASP A 74 -27.10 -15.68 2.16
CA ASP A 74 -26.88 -15.96 0.74
C ASP A 74 -25.76 -17.00 0.53
N GLY A 75 -25.08 -17.40 1.61
CA GLY A 75 -24.05 -18.42 1.62
C GLY A 75 -22.66 -17.90 1.97
N PRO A 76 -21.65 -18.79 1.94
CA PRO A 76 -20.25 -18.44 2.14
C PRO A 76 -19.73 -17.42 1.12
N VAL A 77 -18.76 -16.61 1.53
CA VAL A 77 -18.11 -15.63 0.65
C VAL A 77 -16.99 -16.26 -0.19
N VAL A 78 -16.57 -17.48 0.14
CA VAL A 78 -15.52 -18.26 -0.53
C VAL A 78 -15.91 -19.71 -0.74
#